data_AF-A0A7S0CX04-F1
#
_entry.id   AF-A0A7S0CX04-F1
#
_cell.length_a   1.000
_cell.length_b   1.000
_cell.length_c   1.000
_cell.angle_alpha   90.00
_cell.angle_beta   90.00
_cell.angle_gamma   90.00
#
_symmetry.space_group_name_H-M   'P 1'
#
loop_
_entity.id
_entity.type
_entity.pdbx_description
1 polymer ?
#
loop_
_entity_poly.entity_id
_entity_poly.type
_entity_poly.pdbx_seq_one_letter_code
_entity_poly.pdbx_strand_id
1 'polypeptide(L)'
;MCAIRLRELGVKSVIFDTGKRGPGGRASSRKFEFSDSEDKFSFTADHACQFFTAQTPTFKRFVQRWENEGYVKRCFENPSDLSLIDLTDSEISHEKPTARVPRLSQESLGIPGFVGVGGMGALWERLGESLEIHTDTWVASARRHDGTWRLFKDSRGEKELCPEREFSAIVISHCGKCAERLMRNANAPAPHRILRARFGPKQPSPHILQIQSVFVLVAAV
;
A
#
# COMPACT_ATOMS: atom_id res chain seq x y z
N MET A 1 -2.62 1.97 -7.94
CA MET A 1 -1.65 1.83 -9.07
C MET A 1 -2.06 0.77 -10.08
N CYS A 2 -2.12 -0.52 -9.75
CA CYS A 2 -2.48 -1.57 -10.73
C CYS A 2 -3.79 -1.28 -11.47
N ALA A 3 -4.83 -0.91 -10.73
CA ALA A 3 -6.14 -0.58 -11.31
C ALA A 3 -6.12 0.67 -12.22
N ILE A 4 -5.29 1.68 -11.90
CA ILE A 4 -5.08 2.84 -12.78
C ILE A 4 -4.48 2.38 -14.11
N ARG A 5 -3.44 1.54 -14.04
CA ARG A 5 -2.80 1.01 -15.24
C ARG A 5 -3.73 0.12 -16.06
N LEU A 6 -4.54 -0.71 -15.41
CA LEU A 6 -5.55 -1.53 -16.08
C LEU A 6 -6.58 -0.65 -16.81
N ARG A 7 -7.06 0.43 -16.17
CA ARG A 7 -7.92 1.41 -16.84
C ARG A 7 -7.26 2.02 -18.08
N GLU A 8 -6.00 2.47 -17.96
CA GLU A 8 -5.26 3.04 -19.11
C GLU A 8 -5.18 2.07 -20.29
N LEU A 9 -5.23 0.76 -20.01
CA LEU A 9 -5.27 -0.31 -21.01
C LEU A 9 -6.70 -0.70 -21.43
N GLY A 10 -7.73 0.03 -20.99
CA GLY A 10 -9.14 -0.26 -21.29
C GLY A 10 -9.74 -1.41 -20.48
N VAL A 11 -9.03 -1.93 -19.48
CA VAL A 11 -9.50 -3.03 -18.64
C VAL A 11 -10.24 -2.48 -17.43
N LYS A 12 -11.52 -2.85 -17.29
CA LYS A 12 -12.33 -2.49 -16.12
C LYS A 12 -11.89 -3.32 -14.91
N SER A 13 -11.82 -2.68 -13.75
CA SER A 13 -11.43 -3.34 -12.50
C SER A 13 -12.27 -2.84 -11.33
N VAL A 14 -12.65 -3.76 -10.45
CA VAL A 14 -13.31 -3.49 -9.17
C VAL A 14 -12.30 -3.71 -8.05
N ILE A 15 -12.18 -2.77 -7.13
CA ILE A 15 -11.24 -2.84 -6.01
C ILE A 15 -12.02 -3.09 -4.72
N PHE A 16 -11.53 -3.99 -3.89
CA PHE A 16 -12.05 -4.23 -2.54
C PHE A 16 -10.96 -3.90 -1.53
N ASP A 17 -11.26 -3.01 -0.57
CA ASP A 17 -10.32 -2.58 0.46
C ASP A 17 -11.00 -2.62 1.85
N THR A 18 -10.26 -3.11 2.85
CA THR A 18 -10.72 -3.16 4.25
C THR A 18 -10.69 -1.79 4.95
N GLY A 19 -10.11 -0.76 4.32
CA GLY A 19 -10.03 0.59 4.86
C GLY A 19 -11.40 1.21 5.03
N LYS A 20 -11.91 1.25 6.27
CA LYS A 20 -13.24 1.79 6.60
C LYS A 20 -13.45 3.26 6.20
N ARG A 21 -12.38 4.06 6.20
CA ARG A 21 -12.44 5.52 5.98
C ARG A 21 -11.85 5.96 4.63
N GLY A 22 -11.56 5.02 3.74
CA GLY A 22 -10.91 5.30 2.47
C GLY A 22 -9.76 4.34 2.15
N PRO A 23 -9.27 4.36 0.90
CA PRO A 23 -8.15 3.55 0.45
C PRO A 23 -6.81 4.05 1.01
N GLY A 24 -5.74 3.29 0.78
CA GLY A 24 -4.35 3.73 1.02
C GLY A 24 -3.56 2.85 1.98
N GLY A 25 -4.23 2.00 2.78
CA GLY A 25 -3.56 1.02 3.65
C GLY A 25 -2.51 1.66 4.56
N ARG A 26 -1.24 1.27 4.41
CA ARG A 26 -0.10 1.82 5.18
C ARG A 26 0.25 3.27 4.85
N ALA A 27 -0.34 3.85 3.81
CA ALA A 27 -0.22 5.26 3.46
C ALA A 27 -1.55 6.00 3.66
N SER A 28 -2.40 5.52 4.57
CA SER A 28 -3.62 6.23 4.99
C SER A 28 -3.32 7.26 6.09
N SER A 29 -4.12 8.34 6.09
CA SER A 29 -4.11 9.36 7.14
C SER A 29 -5.26 9.15 8.12
N ARG A 30 -5.11 9.69 9.33
CA ARG A 30 -6.17 9.74 10.34
C ARG A 30 -6.51 11.18 10.67
N LYS A 31 -7.79 11.53 10.53
CA LYS A 31 -8.35 12.79 11.02
C LYS A 31 -8.69 12.65 12.49
N PHE A 32 -8.26 13.63 13.28
CA PHE A 32 -8.59 13.78 14.68
C PHE A 32 -9.37 15.08 14.82
N GLU A 33 -10.46 15.02 15.59
CA GLU A 33 -11.35 16.14 15.87
C GLU A 33 -11.43 16.28 17.38
N PHE A 34 -11.18 17.48 17.87
CA PHE A 34 -11.26 17.85 19.27
C PHE A 34 -12.24 19.00 19.40
N SER A 35 -13.13 18.89 20.38
CA SER A 35 -14.03 19.95 20.79
C SER A 35 -13.88 20.14 22.29
N ASP A 36 -13.36 21.28 22.71
CA ASP A 36 -13.41 21.70 24.11
C ASP A 36 -14.09 23.07 24.19
N SER A 37 -15.17 23.09 24.98
CA SER A 37 -15.97 24.22 25.51
C SER A 37 -16.37 25.42 24.63
N GLU A 38 -15.84 25.58 23.41
CA GLU A 38 -16.32 26.41 22.29
C GLU A 38 -15.38 26.31 21.07
N ASP A 39 -14.14 25.85 21.27
CA ASP A 39 -13.15 25.66 20.21
C ASP A 39 -13.21 24.25 19.60
N LYS A 40 -13.36 24.21 18.27
CA LYS A 40 -13.22 22.98 17.48
C LYS A 40 -11.89 23.04 16.73
N PHE A 41 -11.00 22.10 17.02
CA PHE A 41 -9.77 21.91 16.28
C PHE A 41 -9.75 20.54 15.62
N SER A 42 -9.26 20.46 14.38
CA SER A 42 -9.04 19.18 13.71
C SER A 42 -7.67 19.16 13.06
N PHE A 43 -7.03 18.00 13.09
CA PHE A 43 -5.78 17.77 12.38
C PHE A 43 -5.75 16.39 11.74
N THR A 44 -4.89 16.25 10.74
CA THR A 44 -4.67 14.99 10.03
C THR A 44 -3.27 14.48 10.33
N ALA A 45 -3.14 13.22 10.74
CA ALA A 45 -1.86 12.59 11.02
C ALA A 45 -1.58 11.40 10.10
N ASP A 46 -0.36 11.36 9.58
CA ASP A 46 0.20 10.26 8.81
C ASP A 46 0.97 9.32 9.74
N HIS A 47 0.27 8.31 10.26
CA HIS A 47 0.76 7.46 11.35
C HIS A 47 1.68 6.30 10.91
N ALA A 48 1.75 6.00 9.61
CA ALA A 48 2.50 4.85 9.10
C ALA A 48 3.52 5.26 8.03
N CYS A 49 3.08 5.72 6.86
CA CYS A 49 3.95 6.34 5.87
C CYS A 49 4.01 7.85 6.11
N GLN A 50 5.14 8.37 6.59
CA GLN A 50 5.29 9.80 6.89
C GLN A 50 5.77 10.62 5.69
N PHE A 51 6.54 10.00 4.79
CA PHE A 51 6.96 10.54 3.51
C PHE A 51 7.39 9.38 2.62
N PHE A 52 7.60 9.64 1.33
CA PHE A 52 8.20 8.68 0.41
C PHE A 52 9.20 9.35 -0.53
N THR A 53 10.10 8.57 -1.11
CA THR A 53 11.05 9.02 -2.12
C THR A 53 10.79 8.31 -3.45
N ALA A 54 11.21 8.93 -4.55
CA ALA A 54 11.04 8.38 -5.90
C ALA A 54 12.40 8.10 -6.55
N GLN A 55 12.82 6.84 -6.59
CA GLN A 55 14.14 6.46 -7.11
C GLN A 55 14.09 5.95 -8.55
N THR A 56 13.12 5.11 -8.88
CA THR A 56 13.05 4.49 -10.21
C THR A 56 12.48 5.45 -11.26
N PRO A 57 12.96 5.42 -12.52
CA PRO A 57 12.43 6.30 -13.57
C PRO A 57 10.92 6.18 -13.77
N THR A 58 10.38 4.96 -13.65
CA THR A 58 8.95 4.71 -13.77
C THR A 58 8.15 5.35 -12.65
N PHE A 59 8.61 5.25 -11.40
CA PHE A 59 7.90 5.86 -10.28
C PHE A 59 8.05 7.39 -10.27
N LYS A 60 9.23 7.92 -10.65
CA LYS A 60 9.45 9.37 -10.82
C LYS A 60 8.44 10.00 -11.77
N ARG A 61 8.06 9.33 -12.87
CA ARG A 61 7.03 9.84 -13.79
C ARG A 61 5.65 9.99 -13.13
N PHE A 62 5.25 9.02 -12.30
CA PHE A 62 4.00 9.14 -11.53
C PHE A 62 4.06 10.28 -10.53
N VAL A 63 5.17 10.39 -9.79
CA VAL A 63 5.34 11.42 -8.76
C VAL A 63 5.39 12.82 -9.37
N GLN A 64 6.05 13.01 -10.52
CA GLN A 64 6.05 14.28 -11.24
C GLN A 64 4.64 14.71 -11.65
N ARG A 65 3.84 13.75 -12.15
CA ARG A 65 2.44 14.01 -12.49
C ARG A 65 1.64 14.44 -11.26
N TRP A 66 1.78 13.71 -10.15
CA TRP A 66 1.09 14.03 -8.89
C TRP A 66 1.53 15.37 -8.30
N GLU A 67 2.79 15.74 -8.44
CA GLU A 67 3.31 17.04 -8.04
C GLU A 67 2.68 18.16 -8.88
N ASN A 68 2.65 17.99 -10.20
CA ASN A 68 2.02 18.96 -11.12
C ASN A 68 0.50 19.10 -10.89
N GLU A 69 -0.17 18.01 -10.50
CA GLU A 69 -1.59 17.99 -10.14
C GLU A 69 -1.85 18.51 -8.70
N GLY A 70 -0.80 18.82 -7.93
CA GLY A 70 -0.92 19.32 -6.55
C GLY A 70 -1.39 18.26 -5.55
N TYR A 71 -1.17 16.98 -5.84
CA TYR A 71 -1.56 15.84 -4.99
C TYR A 71 -0.47 15.50 -3.98
N VAL A 72 0.79 15.77 -4.34
CA VAL A 72 1.94 15.65 -3.46
C VAL A 72 2.76 16.93 -3.51
N LYS A 73 3.54 17.17 -2.47
CA LYS A 73 4.52 18.25 -2.41
C LYS A 73 5.83 17.74 -1.83
N ARG A 74 6.93 18.42 -2.16
CA ARG A 74 8.23 18.14 -1.56
C ARG A 74 8.23 18.54 -0.09
N CYS A 75 8.80 17.69 0.76
CA CYS A 75 9.05 17.99 2.18
C CYS A 75 10.54 18.19 2.50
N PHE A 76 11.44 17.68 1.65
CA PHE A 76 12.86 17.95 1.65
C PHE A 76 13.44 17.72 0.24
N GLU A 77 14.54 18.38 -0.10
CA GLU A 77 15.21 18.21 -1.39
C GLU A 77 16.29 17.14 -1.31
N ASN A 78 17.00 17.08 -0.17
CA ASN A 78 18.03 16.10 0.08
C ASN A 78 17.75 15.38 1.39
N PRO A 79 18.02 14.06 1.49
CA PRO A 79 17.89 13.37 2.77
C PRO A 79 18.83 13.91 3.85
N SER A 80 19.89 14.65 3.48
CA SER A 80 20.75 15.40 4.40
C SER A 80 20.05 16.57 5.08
N ASP A 81 18.90 17.02 4.58
CA ASP A 81 18.08 18.06 5.21
C ASP A 81 17.37 17.49 6.45
N LEU A 82 17.32 16.16 6.61
CA LEU A 82 16.76 15.49 7.77
C LEU A 82 17.84 15.34 8.86
N SER A 83 17.52 15.83 10.05
CA SER A 83 18.32 15.56 11.24
C SER A 83 17.90 14.22 11.87
N LEU A 84 18.88 13.38 12.18
CA LEU A 84 18.67 12.16 12.95
C LEU A 84 18.98 12.44 14.40
N ILE A 85 17.99 12.20 15.25
CA ILE A 85 18.14 12.27 16.70
C ILE A 85 18.13 10.82 17.19
N ASP A 86 19.27 10.37 17.72
CA ASP A 86 19.34 9.11 18.44
C ASP A 86 18.83 9.34 19.87
N LEU A 87 17.70 8.72 20.22
CA LEU A 87 17.09 8.85 21.54
C LEU A 87 17.61 7.79 22.54
N THR A 88 18.58 6.97 22.14
CA THR A 88 19.17 5.94 23.02
C THR A 88 20.25 6.50 23.94
N ASP A 89 20.87 7.61 23.56
CA ASP A 89 21.69 8.42 24.45
C ASP A 89 20.80 9.50 25.07
N SER A 90 20.78 9.56 26.40
CA SER A 90 20.09 10.60 27.18
C SER A 90 20.66 12.01 26.99
N GLU A 91 21.63 12.18 26.10
CA GLU A 91 22.22 13.45 25.68
C GLU A 91 21.98 13.65 24.18
N ILE A 92 21.41 14.80 23.81
CA ILE A 92 21.27 15.21 22.41
C ILE A 92 22.68 15.43 21.85
N SER A 93 23.25 14.40 21.24
CA SER A 93 24.52 14.50 20.52
C SER A 93 24.34 15.35 19.26
N HIS A 94 25.09 16.45 19.15
CA HIS A 94 25.27 17.18 17.89
C HIS A 94 26.29 16.52 16.95
N GLU A 95 26.94 15.43 17.38
CA GLU A 95 27.85 14.66 16.55
C GLU A 95 27.10 13.76 15.57
N LYS A 96 27.67 13.56 14.37
CA LYS A 96 27.09 12.71 13.33
C LYS A 96 26.93 11.28 13.88
N PRO A 97 25.71 10.68 13.83
CA PRO A 97 25.44 9.38 14.43
C PRO A 97 26.43 8.30 13.97
N THR A 98 27.12 7.65 14.91
CA THR A 98 28.15 6.64 14.62
C THR A 98 27.60 5.21 14.58
N ALA A 99 26.36 4.96 14.99
CA ALA A 99 25.79 3.62 15.07
C ALA A 99 24.46 3.49 14.31
N ARG A 100 24.41 2.53 13.37
CA ARG A 100 23.24 1.83 12.81
C ARG A 100 21.97 2.63 12.47
N VAL A 101 22.09 3.91 12.18
CA VAL A 101 21.10 4.58 11.36
C VAL A 101 21.10 3.89 9.99
N PRO A 102 19.95 3.57 9.37
CA PRO A 102 19.92 3.26 7.95
C PRO A 102 20.58 4.46 7.27
N ARG A 103 21.85 4.33 6.88
CA ARG A 103 22.48 5.35 6.05
C ARG A 103 21.53 5.46 4.87
N LEU A 104 20.81 6.57 4.78
CA LEU A 104 20.43 7.10 3.49
C LEU A 104 21.77 7.14 2.76
N SER A 105 22.04 6.10 1.97
CA SER A 105 23.37 5.86 1.43
C SER A 105 23.78 7.12 0.67
N GLN A 106 25.08 7.35 0.45
CA GLN A 106 25.49 8.48 -0.42
C GLN A 106 24.79 8.44 -1.79
N GLU A 107 24.29 7.28 -2.22
CA GLU A 107 23.44 7.08 -3.41
C GLU A 107 22.04 7.75 -3.32
N SER A 108 21.65 8.25 -2.15
CA SER A 108 20.38 8.93 -1.89
C SER A 108 20.49 10.47 -1.91
N LEU A 109 21.70 11.02 -2.10
CA LEU A 109 21.89 12.47 -2.32
C LEU A 109 21.11 12.91 -3.56
N GLY A 110 20.39 14.04 -3.48
CA GLY A 110 19.56 14.54 -4.58
C GLY A 110 18.25 13.78 -4.81
N ILE A 111 17.82 12.93 -3.88
CA ILE A 111 16.51 12.26 -3.95
C ILE A 111 15.52 12.99 -3.03
N PRO A 112 14.59 13.81 -3.58
CA PRO A 112 13.63 14.54 -2.78
C PRO A 112 12.63 13.62 -2.08
N GLY A 113 12.16 14.08 -0.92
CA GLY A 113 11.08 13.48 -0.17
C GLY A 113 9.75 14.14 -0.49
N PHE A 114 8.69 13.34 -0.53
CA PHE A 114 7.34 13.78 -0.88
C PHE A 114 6.33 13.39 0.21
N VAL A 115 5.35 14.27 0.42
CA VAL A 115 4.18 14.05 1.27
C VAL A 115 2.90 14.33 0.49
N GLY A 116 1.79 13.69 0.88
CA GLY A 116 0.48 13.96 0.33
C GLY A 116 -0.03 15.34 0.75
N VAL A 117 -0.58 16.11 -0.19
CA VAL A 117 -1.23 17.39 0.10
C VAL A 117 -2.59 17.10 0.76
N GLY A 118 -2.73 17.49 2.03
CA GLY A 118 -3.87 17.10 2.88
C GLY A 118 -3.67 15.79 3.65
N GLY A 119 -2.45 15.25 3.67
CA GLY A 119 -2.08 13.97 4.28
C GLY A 119 -1.85 12.88 3.22
N MET A 120 -1.06 11.86 3.56
CA MET A 120 -0.74 10.75 2.66
C MET A 120 -1.98 10.02 2.11
N GLY A 121 -3.05 9.92 2.89
CA GLY A 121 -4.32 9.30 2.49
C GLY A 121 -5.03 10.05 1.36
N ALA A 122 -4.93 11.38 1.35
CA ALA A 122 -5.59 12.22 0.34
C ALA A 122 -5.09 11.94 -1.08
N LEU A 123 -3.82 11.56 -1.25
CA LEU A 123 -3.29 11.11 -2.54
C LEU A 123 -4.08 9.92 -3.07
N TRP A 124 -4.36 8.93 -2.23
CA TRP A 124 -5.03 7.71 -2.65
C TRP A 124 -6.53 7.88 -2.85
N GLU A 125 -7.15 8.80 -2.09
CA GLU A 125 -8.53 9.22 -2.33
C GLU A 125 -8.66 9.84 -3.73
N ARG A 126 -7.82 10.85 -4.06
CA ARG A 126 -7.83 11.52 -5.38
C ARG A 126 -7.56 10.56 -6.53
N LEU A 127 -6.54 9.71 -6.41
CA LEU A 127 -6.27 8.67 -7.41
C LEU A 127 -7.40 7.65 -7.53
N GLY A 128 -8.19 7.48 -6.47
CA GLY A 128 -9.34 6.60 -6.36
C GLY A 128 -10.62 7.14 -7.00
N GLU A 129 -10.77 8.45 -7.17
CA GLU A 129 -12.02 9.10 -7.63
C GLU A 129 -12.55 8.54 -8.95
N SER A 130 -11.66 8.14 -9.85
CA SER A 130 -12.04 7.58 -11.13
C SER A 130 -12.39 6.08 -11.08
N LEU A 131 -12.02 5.38 -10.00
CA LEU A 131 -12.06 3.92 -9.83
C LEU A 131 -13.32 3.44 -9.09
N GLU A 132 -13.78 2.24 -9.44
CA GLU A 132 -14.78 1.52 -8.63
C GLU A 132 -14.06 0.88 -7.43
N ILE A 133 -14.23 1.46 -6.25
CA ILE A 133 -13.63 1.01 -4.99
C ILE A 133 -14.72 0.74 -3.96
N HIS A 134 -14.75 -0.48 -3.44
CA HIS A 134 -15.59 -0.90 -2.31
C HIS A 134 -14.73 -0.92 -1.05
N THR A 135 -14.89 0.11 -0.22
CA THR A 135 -14.23 0.23 1.10
C THR A 135 -14.99 -0.56 2.18
N ASP A 136 -14.41 -0.66 3.38
CA ASP A 136 -14.96 -1.46 4.50
C ASP A 136 -15.33 -2.90 4.07
N THR A 137 -14.62 -3.42 3.07
CA THR A 137 -14.97 -4.68 2.42
C THR A 137 -13.85 -5.69 2.61
N TRP A 138 -14.13 -6.70 3.42
CA TRP A 138 -13.23 -7.82 3.65
C TRP A 138 -13.51 -8.95 2.66
N VAL A 139 -12.49 -9.33 1.89
CA VAL A 139 -12.50 -10.55 1.09
C VAL A 139 -11.80 -11.67 1.87
N ALA A 140 -12.55 -12.69 2.30
CA ALA A 140 -12.01 -13.75 3.15
C ALA A 140 -11.40 -14.90 2.35
N SER A 141 -11.99 -15.23 1.21
CA SER A 141 -11.42 -16.18 0.25
C SER A 141 -11.80 -15.81 -1.18
N ALA A 142 -10.96 -16.23 -2.12
CA ALA A 142 -11.28 -16.26 -3.55
C ALA A 142 -11.28 -17.71 -4.01
N ARG A 143 -12.15 -18.09 -4.94
CA ARG A 143 -12.16 -19.42 -5.55
C ARG A 143 -12.30 -19.32 -7.05
N ARG A 144 -11.59 -20.18 -7.76
CA ARG A 144 -11.75 -20.37 -9.20
C ARG A 144 -12.77 -21.47 -9.47
N HIS A 145 -13.74 -21.17 -10.33
CA HIS A 145 -14.77 -22.09 -10.81
C HIS A 145 -15.00 -21.80 -12.30
N ASP A 146 -14.98 -22.82 -13.16
CA ASP A 146 -15.20 -22.71 -14.62
C ASP A 146 -14.41 -21.58 -15.31
N GLY A 147 -13.15 -21.39 -14.89
CA GLY A 147 -12.27 -20.39 -15.47
C GLY A 147 -12.42 -18.98 -14.91
N THR A 148 -13.52 -18.66 -14.21
CA THR A 148 -13.76 -17.38 -13.56
C THR A 148 -13.46 -17.42 -12.06
N TRP A 149 -13.37 -16.24 -11.46
CA TRP A 149 -13.11 -16.04 -10.05
C TRP A 149 -14.35 -15.51 -9.35
N ARG A 150 -14.67 -16.12 -8.20
CA ARG A 150 -15.67 -15.64 -7.25
C ARG A 150 -15.02 -15.32 -5.92
N LEU A 151 -15.57 -14.31 -5.24
CA LEU A 151 -15.06 -13.78 -3.98
C LEU A 151 -16.06 -14.08 -2.84
N PHE A 152 -15.56 -14.32 -1.63
CA PHE A 152 -16.38 -14.77 -0.51
C PHE A 152 -16.08 -13.99 0.77
N LYS A 153 -17.11 -13.80 1.60
CA LYS A 153 -17.06 -13.15 2.92
C LYS A 153 -16.51 -14.08 4.02
N ASP A 154 -16.46 -15.39 3.76
CA ASP A 154 -15.90 -16.39 4.66
C ASP A 154 -14.85 -17.27 3.96
N SER A 155 -14.13 -18.07 4.75
CA SER A 155 -13.06 -18.97 4.26
C SER A 155 -13.58 -20.30 3.72
N ARG A 156 -14.81 -20.70 4.08
CA ARG A 156 -15.48 -21.94 3.66
C ARG A 156 -16.12 -21.82 2.27
N GLY A 157 -16.25 -20.60 1.75
CA GLY A 157 -16.81 -20.31 0.44
C GLY A 157 -18.33 -20.46 0.42
N GLU A 158 -19.00 -20.21 1.55
CA GLU A 158 -20.46 -20.38 1.68
C GLU A 158 -21.22 -19.09 1.40
N LYS A 159 -20.60 -17.92 1.64
CA LYS A 159 -21.20 -16.59 1.48
C LYS A 159 -20.45 -15.79 0.43
N GLU A 160 -20.97 -15.78 -0.79
CA GLU A 160 -20.43 -14.96 -1.88
C GLU A 160 -20.47 -13.47 -1.51
N LEU A 161 -19.41 -12.74 -1.88
CA LEU A 161 -19.25 -11.32 -1.60
C LEU A 161 -20.13 -10.46 -2.51
N CYS A 162 -20.14 -10.80 -3.80
CA CYS A 162 -20.86 -10.14 -4.88
C CYS A 162 -21.40 -11.21 -5.85
N PRO A 163 -22.51 -11.89 -5.51
CA PRO A 163 -23.05 -13.01 -6.29
C PRO A 163 -23.42 -12.65 -7.73
N GLU A 164 -23.69 -11.38 -7.99
CA GLU A 164 -24.00 -10.82 -9.30
C GLU A 164 -22.78 -10.57 -10.20
N ARG A 165 -21.56 -10.85 -9.71
CA ARG A 165 -20.31 -10.59 -10.45
C ARG A 165 -19.38 -11.79 -10.46
N GLU A 166 -18.84 -12.06 -11.64
CA GLU A 166 -17.70 -12.96 -11.84
C GLU A 166 -16.51 -12.19 -12.41
N PHE A 167 -15.29 -12.59 -12.04
CA PHE A 167 -14.07 -11.93 -12.49
C PHE A 167 -13.23 -12.85 -13.37
N SER A 168 -12.74 -12.35 -14.51
CA SER A 168 -11.81 -13.10 -15.37
C SER A 168 -10.39 -13.17 -14.79
N ALA A 169 -10.02 -12.21 -13.95
CA ALA A 169 -8.71 -12.15 -13.31
C ALA A 169 -8.80 -11.47 -11.94
N ILE A 170 -7.82 -11.76 -11.08
CA ILE A 170 -7.69 -11.10 -9.78
C ILE A 170 -6.27 -10.58 -9.58
N VAL A 171 -6.15 -9.41 -8.95
CA VAL A 171 -4.87 -8.85 -8.51
C VAL A 171 -4.86 -8.82 -7.00
N ILE A 172 -3.89 -9.52 -6.39
CA ILE A 172 -3.73 -9.52 -4.94
C ILE A 172 -2.66 -8.49 -4.57
N SER A 173 -3.10 -7.39 -3.96
CA SER A 173 -2.26 -6.27 -3.52
C SER A 173 -2.15 -6.15 -2.01
N HIS A 174 -2.04 -7.31 -1.33
CA HIS A 174 -1.92 -7.40 0.13
C HIS A 174 -0.54 -7.91 0.55
N CYS A 175 -0.09 -7.60 1.76
CA CYS A 175 1.06 -8.27 2.38
C CYS A 175 0.90 -9.80 2.46
N GLY A 176 2.03 -10.51 2.49
CA GLY A 176 2.08 -11.97 2.29
C GLY A 176 1.15 -12.81 3.15
N LYS A 177 1.05 -12.55 4.45
CA LYS A 177 0.21 -13.34 5.35
C LYS A 177 -1.27 -13.32 4.94
N CYS A 178 -1.80 -12.15 4.61
CA CYS A 178 -3.21 -12.07 4.23
C CYS A 178 -3.42 -12.50 2.78
N ALA A 179 -2.46 -12.27 1.89
CA ALA A 179 -2.49 -12.81 0.52
C ALA A 179 -2.55 -14.34 0.54
N GLU A 180 -1.70 -15.00 1.34
CA GLU A 180 -1.75 -16.46 1.54
C GLU A 180 -3.11 -16.89 2.10
N ARG A 181 -3.60 -16.23 3.16
CA ARG A 181 -4.88 -16.58 3.78
C ARG A 181 -6.05 -16.49 2.79
N LEU A 182 -6.09 -15.42 2.00
CA LEU A 182 -7.09 -15.21 0.96
C LEU A 182 -7.05 -16.31 -0.12
N MET A 183 -5.84 -16.71 -0.51
CA MET A 183 -5.61 -17.59 -1.66
C MET A 183 -5.47 -19.07 -1.28
N ARG A 184 -5.54 -19.41 0.00
CA ARG A 184 -5.36 -20.78 0.51
C ARG A 184 -6.27 -21.81 -0.17
N ASN A 185 -7.51 -21.41 -0.45
CA ASN A 185 -8.55 -22.26 -1.04
C ASN A 185 -8.89 -21.84 -2.48
N ALA A 186 -7.95 -21.21 -3.19
CA ALA A 186 -8.20 -20.57 -4.49
C ALA A 186 -8.46 -21.53 -5.67
N ASN A 187 -8.31 -22.84 -5.49
CA ASN A 187 -8.29 -23.81 -6.59
C ASN A 187 -7.29 -23.43 -7.71
N ALA A 188 -6.17 -22.78 -7.33
CA ALA A 188 -5.12 -22.33 -8.25
C ALA A 188 -3.73 -22.77 -7.73
N PRO A 189 -3.32 -24.04 -7.98
CA PRO A 189 -2.15 -24.63 -7.32
C PRO A 189 -0.82 -23.94 -7.64
N ALA A 190 -0.60 -23.52 -8.90
CA ALA A 190 0.64 -22.88 -9.31
C ALA A 190 0.82 -21.48 -8.68
N PRO A 191 -0.15 -20.54 -8.77
CA PRO A 191 -0.07 -19.26 -8.07
C PRO A 191 0.02 -19.39 -6.55
N HIS A 192 -0.72 -20.33 -5.95
CA HIS A 192 -0.74 -20.53 -4.49
C HIS A 192 0.64 -20.90 -3.93
N ARG A 193 1.47 -21.65 -4.68
CA ARG A 193 2.85 -21.98 -4.24
C ARG A 193 3.72 -20.73 -4.05
N ILE A 194 3.53 -19.70 -4.88
CA ILE A 194 4.28 -18.44 -4.84
C ILE A 194 3.84 -17.58 -3.64
N LEU A 195 2.58 -17.71 -3.22
CA LEU A 195 1.98 -16.90 -2.16
C LEU A 195 2.22 -17.42 -0.73
N ARG A 196 2.81 -18.60 -0.55
CA ARG A 196 3.04 -19.17 0.79
C ARG A 196 4.07 -18.35 1.57
N ALA A 197 3.64 -17.72 2.66
CA ALA A 197 4.55 -17.04 3.57
C ALA A 197 5.25 -18.09 4.45
N ARG A 198 6.58 -18.16 4.38
CA ARG A 198 7.37 -18.95 5.34
C ARG A 198 7.92 -18.04 6.42
N PHE A 199 7.52 -18.31 7.65
CA PHE A 199 8.11 -17.69 8.84
C PHE A 199 9.23 -18.61 9.33
N GLY A 200 10.48 -18.16 9.19
CA GLY A 200 11.66 -18.88 9.65
C GLY A 200 12.84 -17.92 9.81
N PRO A 201 13.89 -18.31 10.56
CA PRO A 201 15.02 -17.43 10.86
C PRO A 201 15.91 -17.15 9.64
N LYS A 202 15.79 -17.94 8.58
CA LYS A 202 16.55 -17.74 7.33
C LYS A 202 15.77 -16.80 6.40
N GLN A 203 16.47 -15.82 5.83
CA GLN A 203 15.90 -14.98 4.78
C GLN A 203 15.37 -15.84 3.63
N PRO A 204 14.13 -15.61 3.17
CA PRO A 204 13.60 -16.33 2.01
C PRO A 204 14.41 -16.03 0.76
N SER A 205 14.47 -17.00 -0.16
CA SER A 205 14.98 -16.80 -1.53
C SER A 205 14.33 -15.56 -2.18
N PRO A 206 15.05 -14.82 -3.04
CA PRO A 206 14.50 -13.65 -3.77
C PRO A 206 13.29 -14.01 -4.66
N HIS A 207 13.07 -15.29 -4.94
CA HIS A 207 11.90 -15.80 -5.69
C HIS A 207 10.71 -16.13 -4.79
N ILE A 208 10.80 -15.89 -3.46
CA ILE A 208 9.77 -16.18 -2.47
C ILE A 208 9.27 -14.87 -1.84
N LEU A 209 7.97 -14.83 -1.61
CA LEU A 209 7.25 -13.67 -1.08
C LEU A 209 7.69 -13.32 0.35
N GLN A 210 8.20 -12.10 0.55
CA GLN A 210 8.51 -11.53 1.86
C GLN A 210 7.38 -10.62 2.36
N ILE A 211 7.29 -10.40 3.68
CA ILE A 211 6.22 -9.60 4.32
C ILE A 211 6.11 -8.18 3.70
N GLN A 212 7.21 -7.65 3.16
CA GLN A 212 7.28 -6.29 2.60
C GLN A 212 7.08 -6.19 1.09
N SER A 213 6.97 -7.29 0.35
CA SER A 213 6.94 -7.27 -1.12
C SER A 213 5.81 -8.13 -1.69
N VAL A 214 4.76 -7.51 -2.24
CA VAL A 214 3.79 -8.21 -3.12
C VAL A 214 3.19 -7.28 -4.17
N PHE A 215 3.35 -7.67 -5.44
CA PHE A 215 2.39 -7.38 -6.51
C PHE A 215 2.21 -8.68 -7.30
N VAL A 216 1.04 -9.33 -7.18
CA VAL A 216 0.75 -10.55 -7.96
C VAL A 216 -0.53 -10.33 -8.75
N LEU A 217 -0.38 -10.27 -10.07
CA LEU A 217 -1.47 -10.38 -11.03
C LEU A 217 -1.67 -11.86 -11.35
N VAL A 218 -2.82 -12.41 -11.00
CA VAL A 218 -3.22 -13.75 -11.42
C VAL A 218 -4.18 -13.60 -12.60
N ALA A 219 -3.63 -13.74 -13.81
CA ALA A 219 -4.43 -13.80 -15.02
C ALA A 219 -4.85 -15.26 -15.28
N ALA A 220 -6.14 -15.46 -15.55
CA ALA A 220 -6.59 -16.69 -16.19
C ALA A 220 -6.31 -16.56 -17.70
N VAL A 221 -5.50 -17.48 -18.22
CA VAL A 221 -5.59 -17.88 -19.63
C VAL A 221 -6.37 -19.20 -19.65
#